data_AF-A0A958K4G0-F1
#
_entry.id   AF-A0A958K4G0-F1
#
_cell.length_a   1.000
_cell.length_b   1.000
_cell.length_c   1.000
_cell.angle_alpha   90.00
_cell.angle_beta   90.00
_cell.angle_gamma   90.00
#
_symmetry.space_group_name_H-M   'P 1'
#
loop_
_entity.id
_entity.type
_entity.pdbx_description
1 polymer ?
#
loop_
_entity_poly.entity_id
_entity_poly.type
_entity_poly.pdbx_seq_one_letter_code
_entity_poly.pdbx_strand_id
1 'polypeptide(L)'
;MNKGLWLTVSPIPVPLTPDWVNLFHIVVFNVGLMAAFGVFTRVSLIVFTVCYGHMVALESAWGWHDHGPSLVIQVLLVMCIAPGITMLSVDKLVKGYWKGKVSVAEICFAKIPAYGMQLILVLVVLFYTTAGVSKLRYGGLRWLDGETLSFYLAGKSKSNHVQQFGSIENPSPEQRWKDGVGLSHYLYGAKPSWFGQELSKQKTLCSLGAISSVVLELLAPIALFGGLMRRMYFVSTALFHLGIYALMGIPFLTWVLLDAVLALYPGRLLEDS
;
A
#
# COMPACT_ATOMS: atom_id res chain seq x y z
N MET A 1 34.70 -27.31 -5.82
CA MET A 1 33.38 -26.74 -5.49
C MET A 1 33.57 -25.34 -4.93
N ASN A 2 33.36 -24.32 -5.77
CA ASN A 2 33.44 -22.91 -5.37
C ASN A 2 32.29 -22.60 -4.40
N LYS A 3 32.61 -22.39 -3.12
CA LYS A 3 31.67 -21.85 -2.14
C LYS A 3 31.25 -20.47 -2.65
N GLY A 4 29.95 -20.36 -2.88
CA GLY A 4 29.33 -19.34 -3.70
C GLY A 4 29.71 -17.93 -3.33
N LEU A 5 30.16 -17.19 -4.35
CA LEU A 5 30.23 -15.74 -4.43
C LEU A 5 28.81 -15.12 -4.51
N TRP A 6 27.84 -15.73 -3.81
CA TRP A 6 26.44 -15.36 -3.88
C TRP A 6 26.05 -14.73 -2.55
N LEU A 7 25.98 -13.40 -2.56
CA LEU A 7 25.15 -12.57 -1.67
C LEU A 7 25.63 -12.34 -0.21
N THR A 8 26.87 -11.90 0.01
CA THR A 8 27.17 -10.99 1.15
C THR A 8 26.91 -9.54 0.75
N VAL A 9 25.76 -9.25 0.13
CA VAL A 9 25.48 -7.94 -0.49
C VAL A 9 24.79 -6.96 0.48
N SER A 10 24.50 -7.37 1.72
CA SER A 10 24.08 -6.43 2.75
C SER A 10 25.00 -6.51 3.97
N PRO A 11 25.78 -5.46 4.29
CA PRO A 11 26.48 -5.36 5.56
C PRO A 11 25.52 -5.08 6.73
N ILE A 12 24.22 -4.94 6.47
CA ILE A 12 23.21 -4.68 7.50
C ILE A 12 22.84 -6.02 8.14
N PRO A 13 23.18 -6.25 9.44
CA PRO A 13 22.85 -7.48 10.11
C PRO A 13 21.33 -7.65 10.19
N VAL A 14 20.84 -8.85 9.92
CA VAL A 14 19.45 -9.23 10.11
C VAL A 14 19.41 -10.40 11.09
N PRO A 15 18.82 -10.23 12.29
CA PRO A 15 18.21 -9.02 12.83
C PRO A 15 19.25 -7.93 13.19
N LEU A 16 18.82 -6.66 13.21
CA LEU A 16 19.62 -5.56 13.73
C LEU A 16 19.91 -5.79 15.22
N THR A 17 21.14 -5.55 15.67
CA THR A 17 21.43 -5.57 17.13
C THR A 17 20.71 -4.40 17.81
N PRO A 18 20.43 -4.46 19.12
CA PRO A 18 19.73 -3.39 19.85
C PRO A 18 20.34 -1.99 19.64
N ASP A 19 21.67 -1.88 19.56
CA ASP A 19 22.37 -0.62 19.32
C ASP A 19 22.08 -0.06 17.92
N TRP A 20 22.03 -0.94 16.91
CA TRP A 20 21.71 -0.56 15.54
C TRP A 20 20.25 -0.18 15.35
N VAL A 21 19.31 -0.74 16.14
CA VAL A 21 17.88 -0.40 16.06
C VAL A 21 17.65 1.07 16.37
N ASN A 22 18.24 1.59 17.45
CA ASN A 22 18.08 3.00 17.84
C ASN A 22 18.67 3.94 16.78
N LEU A 23 19.88 3.65 16.30
CA LEU A 23 20.51 4.44 15.24
C LEU A 23 19.66 4.41 13.96
N PHE A 24 19.18 3.23 13.56
CA PHE A 24 18.34 3.07 12.38
C PHE A 24 17.04 3.87 12.51
N HIS A 25 16.35 3.82 13.64
CA HIS A 25 15.15 4.64 13.89
C HIS A 25 15.44 6.14 13.77
N ILE A 26 16.53 6.63 14.37
CA ILE A 26 16.93 8.04 14.27
C ILE A 26 17.16 8.41 12.80
N VAL A 27 17.87 7.57 12.04
CA VAL A 27 18.13 7.80 10.61
C VAL A 27 16.82 7.82 9.82
N VAL A 28 15.98 6.80 9.93
CA VAL A 28 14.70 6.71 9.18
C VAL A 28 13.81 7.91 9.48
N PHE A 29 13.68 8.27 10.76
CA PHE A 29 12.84 9.39 11.18
C PHE A 29 13.33 10.73 10.63
N ASN A 30 14.62 11.05 10.81
CA ASN A 30 15.18 12.32 10.34
C ASN A 30 15.17 12.41 8.81
N VAL A 31 15.56 11.34 8.11
CA VAL A 31 15.53 11.31 6.65
C VAL A 31 14.08 11.39 6.13
N GLY A 32 13.12 10.78 6.83
CA GLY A 32 11.70 10.92 6.53
C GLY A 32 11.18 12.35 6.67
N LEU A 33 11.57 13.06 7.73
CA LEU A 33 11.26 14.49 7.88
C LEU A 33 11.90 15.32 6.76
N MET A 34 13.17 15.07 6.45
CA MET A 34 13.86 15.75 5.35
C MET A 34 13.17 15.50 4.01
N ALA A 35 12.72 14.27 3.73
CA ALA A 35 11.97 13.94 2.53
C ALA A 35 10.61 14.66 2.50
N ALA A 36 9.89 14.72 3.63
CA ALA A 36 8.59 15.36 3.74
C ALA A 36 8.65 16.89 3.50
N PHE A 37 9.69 17.55 4.00
CA PHE A 37 9.89 18.99 3.80
C PHE A 37 10.69 19.33 2.53
N GLY A 38 11.25 18.33 1.85
CA GLY A 38 12.10 18.54 0.68
C GLY A 38 13.43 19.21 1.01
N VAL A 39 14.13 18.69 2.02
CA VAL A 39 15.53 19.01 2.35
C VAL A 39 16.42 17.91 1.76
N PHE A 40 17.38 18.28 0.93
CA PHE A 40 18.13 17.35 0.07
C PHE A 40 17.21 16.35 -0.65
N THR A 41 16.09 16.85 -1.15
CA THR A 41 14.85 16.12 -1.50
C THR A 41 15.08 14.77 -2.17
N ARG A 42 15.93 14.70 -3.21
CA ARG A 42 16.17 13.43 -3.92
C ARG A 42 16.97 12.44 -3.07
N VAL A 43 18.00 12.91 -2.39
CA VAL A 43 18.83 12.07 -1.53
C VAL A 43 18.02 11.58 -0.34
N SER A 44 17.26 12.46 0.31
CA SER A 44 16.41 12.09 1.44
C SER A 44 15.31 11.13 1.02
N LEU A 45 14.63 11.34 -0.11
CA LEU A 45 13.65 10.38 -0.64
C LEU A 45 14.26 9.00 -0.91
N ILE A 46 15.42 8.93 -1.57
CA ILE A 46 16.07 7.64 -1.89
C ILE A 46 16.44 6.90 -0.60
N VAL A 47 17.12 7.58 0.33
CA VAL A 47 17.54 6.96 1.60
C VAL A 47 16.31 6.53 2.41
N PHE A 48 15.27 7.37 2.49
CA PHE A 48 14.03 7.03 3.19
C PHE A 48 13.35 5.83 2.55
N THR A 49 13.27 5.77 1.22
CA THR A 49 12.64 4.66 0.48
C THR A 49 13.35 3.33 0.76
N VAL A 50 14.69 3.34 0.76
CA VAL A 50 15.48 2.13 1.05
C VAL A 50 15.30 1.70 2.50
N CYS A 51 15.39 2.63 3.45
CA CYS A 51 15.22 2.33 4.87
C CYS A 51 13.80 1.83 5.18
N TYR A 52 12.76 2.51 4.69
CA TYR A 52 11.37 2.10 4.87
C TYR A 52 11.10 0.75 4.19
N GLY A 53 11.61 0.53 2.97
CA GLY A 53 11.53 -0.75 2.30
C GLY A 53 12.21 -1.89 3.09
N HIS A 54 13.34 -1.60 3.73
CA HIS A 54 13.99 -2.55 4.62
C HIS A 54 13.14 -2.90 5.83
N MET A 55 12.49 -1.92 6.48
CA MET A 55 11.56 -2.17 7.60
C MET A 55 10.42 -3.09 7.18
N VAL A 56 9.76 -2.78 6.07
CA VAL A 56 8.65 -3.57 5.54
C VAL A 56 9.10 -4.99 5.17
N ALA A 57 10.32 -5.14 4.64
CA ALA A 57 10.90 -6.43 4.34
C ALA A 57 11.17 -7.25 5.61
N LEU A 58 11.65 -6.61 6.69
CA LEU A 58 11.84 -7.26 7.99
C LEU A 58 10.51 -7.69 8.62
N GLU A 59 9.49 -6.83 8.60
CA GLU A 59 8.13 -7.18 9.05
C GLU A 59 7.59 -8.39 8.27
N SER A 60 7.74 -8.37 6.94
CA SER A 60 7.34 -9.47 6.07
C SER A 60 8.12 -10.76 6.35
N ALA A 61 9.41 -10.66 6.68
CA ALA A 61 10.24 -11.81 7.04
C ALA A 61 9.82 -12.45 8.37
N TRP A 62 9.18 -11.69 9.26
CA TRP A 62 8.54 -12.20 10.48
C TRP A 62 7.12 -12.71 10.26
N GLY A 63 6.68 -12.85 9.01
CA GLY A 63 5.36 -13.36 8.66
C GLY A 63 4.25 -12.32 8.71
N TRP A 64 4.57 -11.04 8.93
CA TRP A 64 3.61 -9.95 8.81
C TRP A 64 3.47 -9.52 7.35
N HIS A 65 2.51 -10.13 6.66
CA HIS A 65 2.23 -9.83 5.26
C HIS A 65 1.15 -8.77 5.13
N ASP A 66 1.54 -7.50 5.24
CA ASP A 66 0.69 -6.38 4.89
C ASP A 66 1.02 -5.90 3.48
N HIS A 67 0.02 -5.87 2.60
CA HIS A 67 0.18 -5.36 1.24
C HIS A 67 0.18 -3.83 1.20
N GLY A 68 -0.31 -3.16 2.25
CA GLY A 68 -0.41 -1.71 2.30
C GLY A 68 0.93 -0.98 2.12
N PRO A 69 1.98 -1.32 2.88
CA PRO A 69 3.30 -0.70 2.76
C PRO A 69 3.98 -0.92 1.40
N SER A 70 3.63 -2.00 0.69
CA SER A 70 4.26 -2.33 -0.61
C SER A 70 3.96 -1.29 -1.69
N LEU A 71 2.73 -0.76 -1.75
CA LEU A 71 2.37 0.32 -2.67
C LEU A 71 3.08 1.62 -2.28
N VAL A 72 3.17 1.94 -0.98
CA VAL A 72 3.86 3.15 -0.50
C VAL A 72 5.30 3.17 -0.97
N ILE A 73 6.03 2.05 -0.86
CA ILE A 73 7.40 1.94 -1.37
C ILE A 73 7.46 2.20 -2.88
N GLN A 74 6.52 1.67 -3.67
CA GLN A 74 6.50 1.89 -5.11
C GLN A 74 6.20 3.36 -5.47
N VAL A 75 5.28 4.00 -4.75
CA VAL A 75 5.02 5.45 -4.89
C VAL A 75 6.28 6.25 -4.56
N LEU A 76 6.96 5.93 -3.46
CA LEU A 76 8.22 6.58 -3.08
C LEU A 76 9.33 6.39 -4.14
N LEU A 77 9.45 5.20 -4.73
CA LEU A 77 10.36 4.93 -5.84
C LEU A 77 10.05 5.81 -7.05
N VAL A 78 8.77 5.98 -7.40
CA VAL A 78 8.36 6.92 -8.45
C VAL A 78 8.76 8.34 -8.07
N MET A 79 8.51 8.77 -6.83
CA MET A 79 8.86 10.11 -6.35
C MET A 79 10.38 10.38 -6.37
N CYS A 80 11.22 9.36 -6.20
CA CYS A 80 12.68 9.51 -6.28
C CYS A 80 13.15 9.99 -7.67
N ILE A 81 12.45 9.57 -8.73
CA ILE A 81 12.83 9.84 -10.12
C ILE A 81 11.93 10.89 -10.79
N ALA A 82 10.68 11.02 -10.34
CA ALA A 82 9.69 11.92 -10.91
C ALA A 82 10.16 13.39 -10.85
N PRO A 83 10.07 14.13 -11.96
CA PRO A 83 10.41 15.53 -12.02
C PRO A 83 9.27 16.31 -11.39
N GLY A 84 9.60 17.51 -10.94
CA GLY A 84 8.62 18.35 -10.28
C GLY A 84 8.35 18.00 -8.82
N ILE A 85 8.85 16.86 -8.31
CA ILE A 85 8.76 16.54 -6.88
C ILE A 85 9.47 17.57 -5.99
N THR A 86 10.48 18.24 -6.55
CA THR A 86 11.26 19.29 -5.87
C THR A 86 10.60 20.66 -5.96
N MET A 87 9.41 20.80 -6.56
CA MET A 87 8.79 22.11 -6.79
C MET A 87 8.40 22.80 -5.49
N LEU A 88 7.84 22.06 -4.54
CA LEU A 88 7.45 22.55 -3.22
C LEU A 88 8.50 22.25 -2.14
N SER A 89 9.73 21.91 -2.55
CA SER A 89 10.81 21.58 -1.62
C SER A 89 11.41 22.81 -0.95
N VAL A 90 11.83 22.68 0.31
CA VAL A 90 12.66 23.67 1.01
C VAL A 90 13.93 23.97 0.21
N ASP A 91 14.56 22.95 -0.41
CA ASP A 91 15.74 23.15 -1.28
C ASP A 91 15.50 24.21 -2.36
N LYS A 92 14.34 24.13 -3.03
CA LYS A 92 13.99 25.07 -4.11
C LYS A 92 13.63 26.45 -3.56
N LEU A 93 12.89 26.51 -2.46
CA LEU A 93 12.54 27.77 -1.79
C LEU A 93 13.79 28.53 -1.35
N VAL A 94 14.71 27.86 -0.66
CA VAL A 94 15.99 28.43 -0.25
C VAL A 94 16.76 28.88 -1.48
N LYS A 95 17.06 27.98 -2.43
CA LYS A 95 17.84 28.34 -3.64
C LYS A 95 17.29 29.55 -4.39
N GLY A 96 15.97 29.70 -4.43
CA GLY A 96 15.35 30.80 -5.14
C GLY A 96 15.21 32.09 -4.32
N TYR A 97 15.08 32.01 -2.98
CA TYR A 97 15.24 33.15 -2.06
C TYR A 97 16.63 33.77 -2.23
N TRP A 98 17.68 32.95 -2.18
CA TRP A 98 19.07 33.40 -2.37
C TRP A 98 19.34 34.01 -3.74
N LYS A 99 18.53 33.68 -4.75
CA LYS A 99 18.62 34.24 -6.10
C LYS A 99 17.73 35.46 -6.32
N GLY A 100 16.94 35.88 -5.32
CA GLY A 100 15.97 36.97 -5.43
C GLY A 100 14.86 36.71 -6.47
N LYS A 101 14.54 35.43 -6.75
CA LYS A 101 13.72 35.00 -7.90
C LYS A 101 12.57 34.06 -7.54
N VAL A 102 12.06 34.11 -6.31
CA VAL A 102 10.93 33.25 -5.93
C VAL A 102 9.71 34.08 -5.58
N SER A 103 8.73 34.03 -6.49
CA SER A 103 7.35 34.21 -6.11
C SER A 103 6.79 32.85 -5.64
N VAL A 104 6.20 32.82 -4.44
CA VAL A 104 5.48 31.64 -3.94
C VAL A 104 4.37 31.25 -4.92
N ALA A 105 3.73 32.23 -5.55
CA ALA A 105 2.69 31.99 -6.55
C ALA A 105 3.25 31.25 -7.78
N GLU A 106 4.41 31.65 -8.31
CA GLU A 106 5.02 30.96 -9.45
C GLU A 106 5.36 29.51 -9.12
N ILE A 107 5.75 29.21 -7.87
CA ILE A 107 6.00 27.85 -7.43
C ILE A 107 4.70 27.03 -7.34
N CYS A 108 3.66 27.58 -6.70
CA CYS A 108 2.38 26.90 -6.52
C CYS A 108 1.62 26.65 -7.83
N PHE A 109 1.82 27.52 -8.83
CA PHE A 109 1.12 27.45 -10.12
C PHE A 109 2.01 27.02 -11.29
N ALA A 110 3.26 26.65 -11.03
CA ALA A 110 4.15 26.16 -12.07
C ALA A 110 3.59 24.87 -12.70
N LYS A 111 3.74 24.75 -14.02
CA LYS A 111 3.42 23.52 -14.73
C LYS A 111 4.39 22.42 -14.29
N ILE A 112 3.85 21.44 -13.56
CA ILE A 112 4.57 20.24 -13.13
C ILE A 112 4.39 19.17 -14.21
N PRO A 113 5.46 18.50 -14.67
CA PRO A 113 5.30 17.39 -15.61
C PRO A 113 4.38 16.32 -15.03
N ALA A 114 3.36 15.94 -15.79
CA ALA A 114 2.28 15.08 -15.31
C ALA A 114 2.71 13.62 -15.06
N TYR A 115 3.79 13.16 -15.70
CA TYR A 115 4.08 11.73 -15.78
C TYR A 115 4.35 11.05 -14.44
N GLY A 116 4.88 11.77 -13.43
CA GLY A 116 5.06 11.21 -12.09
C GLY A 116 3.72 10.82 -11.45
N MET A 117 2.75 11.72 -11.50
CA MET A 117 1.39 11.47 -11.02
C MET A 117 0.65 10.45 -11.87
N GLN A 118 0.86 10.47 -13.18
CA GLN A 118 0.31 9.48 -14.10
C GLN A 118 0.84 8.06 -13.82
N LEU A 119 2.14 7.92 -13.53
CA LEU A 119 2.72 6.62 -13.16
C LEU A 119 2.19 6.13 -11.81
N ILE A 120 2.06 7.03 -10.81
CA ILE A 120 1.40 6.70 -9.54
C ILE A 120 -0.04 6.25 -9.78
N LEU A 121 -0.81 6.97 -10.61
CA LEU A 121 -2.18 6.60 -10.98
C LEU A 121 -2.23 5.19 -11.59
N VAL A 122 -1.36 4.88 -12.55
CA VAL A 122 -1.29 3.55 -13.17
C VAL A 122 -0.96 2.49 -12.14
N LEU A 123 0.02 2.72 -11.26
CA LEU A 123 0.38 1.79 -10.19
C LEU A 123 -0.81 1.50 -9.27
N VAL A 124 -1.53 2.53 -8.82
CA VAL A 124 -2.71 2.36 -7.95
C VAL A 124 -3.81 1.58 -8.65
N VAL A 125 -4.08 1.89 -9.92
CA VAL A 125 -5.05 1.15 -10.75
C VAL A 125 -4.66 -0.32 -10.88
N LEU A 126 -3.37 -0.62 -11.13
CA LEU A 126 -2.87 -1.99 -11.20
C LEU A 126 -3.01 -2.70 -9.85
N PHE A 127 -2.73 -2.03 -8.74
CA PHE A 127 -2.89 -2.60 -7.40
C PHE A 127 -4.34 -2.98 -7.10
N TYR A 128 -5.30 -2.08 -7.31
CA TYR A 128 -6.71 -2.40 -7.11
C TYR A 128 -7.18 -3.51 -8.06
N THR A 129 -6.82 -3.44 -9.34
CA THR A 129 -7.19 -4.47 -10.31
C THR A 129 -6.65 -5.84 -9.91
N THR A 130 -5.36 -5.91 -9.53
CA THR A 130 -4.73 -7.16 -9.11
C THR A 130 -5.26 -7.66 -7.78
N ALA A 131 -5.69 -6.79 -6.86
CA ALA A 131 -6.41 -7.18 -5.66
C ALA A 131 -7.74 -7.88 -6.02
N GLY A 132 -8.54 -7.31 -6.91
CA GLY A 132 -9.80 -7.92 -7.38
C GLY A 132 -9.59 -9.25 -8.10
N VAL A 133 -8.60 -9.29 -9.01
CA VAL A 133 -8.20 -10.54 -9.70
C VAL A 133 -7.71 -11.58 -8.69
N SER A 134 -6.97 -11.18 -7.65
CA SER A 134 -6.47 -12.12 -6.64
C SER A 134 -7.62 -12.77 -5.86
N LYS A 135 -8.68 -12.01 -5.52
CA LYS A 135 -9.88 -12.53 -4.86
C LYS A 135 -10.54 -13.61 -5.70
N LEU A 136 -10.72 -13.35 -6.99
CA LEU A 136 -11.31 -14.34 -7.92
C LEU A 136 -10.37 -15.52 -8.19
N ARG A 137 -9.07 -15.28 -8.35
CA ARG A 137 -8.08 -16.32 -8.63
C ARG A 137 -7.93 -17.31 -7.47
N TYR A 138 -7.96 -16.83 -6.23
CA TYR A 138 -7.71 -17.65 -5.04
C TYR A 138 -8.99 -18.09 -4.33
N GLY A 139 -10.04 -17.28 -4.33
CA GLY A 139 -11.33 -17.61 -3.74
C GLY A 139 -12.36 -18.18 -4.74
N GLY A 140 -12.12 -18.03 -6.04
CA GLY A 140 -13.13 -18.36 -7.06
C GLY A 140 -14.39 -17.51 -6.90
N LEU A 141 -15.52 -18.05 -7.35
CA LEU A 141 -16.84 -17.45 -7.11
C LEU A 141 -17.28 -17.55 -5.65
N ARG A 142 -16.66 -18.43 -4.85
CA ARG A 142 -16.94 -18.54 -3.42
C ARG A 142 -16.54 -17.28 -2.65
N TRP A 143 -15.62 -16.46 -3.17
CA TRP A 143 -15.36 -15.16 -2.54
C TRP A 143 -16.64 -14.30 -2.43
N LEU A 144 -17.58 -14.45 -3.37
CA LEU A 144 -18.78 -13.62 -3.49
C LEU A 144 -19.91 -14.04 -2.53
N ASP A 145 -19.83 -15.21 -1.90
CA ASP A 145 -20.86 -15.69 -0.97
C ASP A 145 -20.85 -14.96 0.39
N GLY A 146 -19.83 -14.16 0.63
CA GLY A 146 -19.67 -13.36 1.84
C GLY A 146 -19.12 -14.11 3.05
N GLU A 147 -18.85 -15.41 2.97
CA GLU A 147 -18.32 -16.21 4.09
C GLU A 147 -16.92 -15.71 4.49
N THR A 148 -16.09 -15.39 3.50
CA THR A 148 -14.74 -14.85 3.75
C THR A 148 -14.79 -13.45 4.40
N LEU A 149 -15.71 -12.59 3.94
CA LEU A 149 -15.87 -11.26 4.55
C LEU A 149 -16.45 -11.35 5.97
N SER A 150 -17.44 -12.22 6.18
CA SER A 150 -18.02 -12.50 7.50
C SER A 150 -16.93 -13.00 8.47
N PHE A 151 -16.04 -13.87 8.01
CA PHE A 151 -14.90 -14.33 8.80
C PHE A 151 -14.02 -13.16 9.28
N TYR A 152 -13.62 -12.26 8.38
CA TYR A 152 -12.81 -11.09 8.76
C TYR A 152 -13.53 -10.14 9.72
N LEU A 153 -14.83 -9.92 9.51
CA LEU A 153 -15.66 -9.05 10.34
C LEU A 153 -15.96 -9.65 11.72
N ALA A 154 -16.03 -10.98 11.84
CA ALA A 154 -16.24 -11.66 13.11
C ALA A 154 -14.98 -11.64 13.99
N GLY A 155 -13.79 -11.50 13.40
CA GLY A 155 -12.51 -11.56 14.10
C GLY A 155 -12.24 -12.91 14.75
N LYS A 156 -13.00 -13.94 14.36
CA LYS A 156 -12.96 -15.30 14.89
C LYS A 156 -13.24 -16.28 13.77
N SER A 157 -12.51 -17.39 13.73
CA SER A 157 -12.96 -18.56 12.96
C SER A 157 -14.21 -19.13 13.63
N LYS A 158 -15.37 -19.00 12.98
CA LYS A 158 -16.55 -19.80 13.32
C LYS A 158 -16.68 -21.06 12.47
N SER A 159 -15.76 -21.30 11.52
CA SER A 159 -15.79 -22.51 10.71
C SER A 159 -14.95 -23.60 11.38
N ASN A 160 -15.45 -24.83 11.40
CA ASN A 160 -14.69 -26.03 11.77
C ASN A 160 -13.54 -26.33 10.80
N HIS A 161 -13.28 -25.45 9.83
CA HIS A 161 -12.13 -25.50 8.94
C HIS A 161 -11.06 -24.55 9.49
N VAL A 162 -9.98 -25.17 9.93
CA VAL A 162 -8.87 -24.57 10.67
C VAL A 162 -8.27 -23.41 9.90
N GLN A 163 -8.53 -22.19 10.37
CA GLN A 163 -7.75 -21.00 10.02
C GLN A 163 -7.00 -20.57 11.27
N GLN A 164 -5.79 -21.12 11.40
CA GLN A 164 -4.81 -20.77 12.42
C GLN A 164 -3.49 -20.44 11.72
N PHE A 165 -2.80 -19.42 12.22
CA PHE A 165 -1.38 -19.24 11.96
C PHE A 165 -0.63 -20.42 12.59
N GLY A 166 -0.41 -21.45 11.79
CA GLY A 166 0.46 -22.55 12.13
C GLY A 166 0.96 -23.09 10.81
N SER A 167 2.28 -23.22 10.67
CA SER A 167 2.78 -24.26 9.76
C SER A 167 2.07 -25.54 10.17
N ILE A 168 1.36 -26.18 9.25
CA ILE A 168 0.89 -27.53 9.51
C ILE A 168 2.15 -28.35 9.77
N GLU A 169 2.27 -29.00 10.92
CA GLU A 169 3.42 -29.85 11.19
C GLU A 169 3.31 -31.06 10.25
N ASN A 170 4.23 -31.16 9.28
CA ASN A 170 4.18 -32.15 8.18
C ASN A 170 2.93 -32.05 7.28
N PRO A 171 2.76 -30.96 6.49
CA PRO A 171 1.64 -30.84 5.57
C PRO A 171 1.70 -31.95 4.50
N SER A 172 0.56 -32.56 4.19
CA SER A 172 0.47 -33.41 2.99
C SER A 172 0.84 -32.59 1.75
N PRO A 173 1.33 -33.22 0.66
CA PRO A 173 1.64 -32.49 -0.57
C PRO A 173 0.49 -31.63 -1.10
N GLU A 174 -0.78 -32.03 -0.88
CA GLU A 174 -1.95 -31.23 -1.27
C GLU A 174 -2.24 -30.06 -0.31
N GLN A 175 -1.76 -30.13 0.94
CA GLN A 175 -1.91 -29.09 1.97
C GLN A 175 -0.78 -28.08 1.98
N ARG A 176 0.31 -28.36 1.28
CA ARG A 176 1.39 -27.40 1.04
C ARG A 176 0.85 -26.31 0.14
N TRP A 177 0.54 -25.15 0.72
CA TRP A 177 0.25 -23.95 -0.07
C TRP A 177 1.47 -23.58 -0.91
N LYS A 178 1.29 -22.59 -1.78
CA LYS A 178 2.15 -22.05 -2.86
C LYS A 178 3.68 -22.16 -2.74
N ASP A 179 4.23 -22.35 -1.56
CA ASP A 179 5.65 -22.39 -1.20
C ASP A 179 6.21 -23.79 -0.91
N GLY A 180 5.38 -24.84 -0.83
CA GLY A 180 5.84 -26.19 -0.53
C GLY A 180 6.09 -26.45 0.97
N VAL A 181 5.77 -25.49 1.85
CA VAL A 181 6.14 -25.54 3.29
C VAL A 181 4.92 -25.66 4.22
N GLY A 182 3.69 -25.59 3.69
CA GLY A 182 2.48 -25.81 4.50
C GLY A 182 1.95 -24.58 5.24
N LEU A 183 2.28 -23.37 4.76
CA LEU A 183 1.61 -22.15 5.21
C LEU A 183 0.15 -22.21 4.77
N SER A 184 -0.81 -22.40 5.68
CA SER A 184 -2.20 -22.64 5.28
C SER A 184 -2.98 -21.34 4.99
N HIS A 185 -2.84 -20.30 5.83
CA HIS A 185 -3.58 -19.03 5.69
C HIS A 185 -2.87 -17.85 6.38
N TYR A 186 -3.21 -16.61 5.99
CA TYR A 186 -2.86 -15.37 6.69
C TYR A 186 -4.10 -14.83 7.42
N LEU A 187 -4.04 -14.59 8.75
CA LEU A 187 -5.00 -13.67 9.38
C LEU A 187 -4.44 -12.24 9.31
N TYR A 188 -5.26 -11.32 8.80
CA TYR A 188 -5.03 -9.92 9.10
C TYR A 188 -5.11 -9.72 10.61
N GLY A 189 -4.22 -8.92 11.19
CA GLY A 189 -4.29 -8.48 12.60
C GLY A 189 -5.48 -7.57 12.89
N ALA A 190 -6.66 -7.91 12.37
CA ALA A 190 -7.90 -7.16 12.48
C ALA A 190 -8.37 -7.15 13.94
N LYS A 191 -8.92 -6.01 14.34
CA LYS A 191 -9.61 -5.82 15.62
C LYS A 191 -11.03 -5.34 15.29
N PRO A 192 -11.95 -6.24 14.91
CA PRO A 192 -13.25 -5.82 14.40
C PRO A 192 -14.07 -5.10 15.44
N SER A 193 -14.73 -4.02 15.01
CA SER A 193 -15.62 -3.26 15.88
C SER A 193 -16.86 -4.09 16.25
N TRP A 194 -17.58 -3.67 17.29
CA TRP A 194 -18.84 -4.31 17.66
C TRP A 194 -19.83 -4.34 16.48
N PHE A 195 -19.82 -3.28 15.65
CA PHE A 195 -20.66 -3.18 14.46
C PHE A 195 -20.22 -4.16 13.36
N GLY A 196 -18.91 -4.30 13.13
CA GLY A 196 -18.38 -5.32 12.24
C GLY A 196 -18.78 -6.73 12.67
N GLN A 197 -18.68 -7.03 13.96
CA GLN A 197 -19.09 -8.34 14.50
C GLN A 197 -20.59 -8.59 14.35
N GLU A 198 -21.45 -7.57 14.49
CA GLU A 198 -22.89 -7.72 14.24
C GLU A 198 -23.19 -7.93 12.75
N LEU A 199 -22.55 -7.15 11.88
CA LEU A 199 -22.67 -7.27 10.43
C LEU A 199 -22.24 -8.65 9.93
N SER A 200 -21.24 -9.26 10.57
CA SER A 200 -20.76 -10.62 10.22
C SER A 200 -21.85 -11.69 10.30
N LYS A 201 -22.91 -11.48 11.10
CA LYS A 201 -24.04 -12.41 11.24
C LYS A 201 -25.01 -12.32 10.06
N GLN A 202 -24.95 -11.25 9.28
CA GLN A 202 -25.87 -10.95 8.20
C GLN A 202 -25.31 -11.45 6.86
N LYS A 203 -25.61 -12.70 6.50
CA LYS A 203 -25.09 -13.36 5.29
C LYS A 203 -25.29 -12.52 4.02
N THR A 204 -26.49 -11.99 3.81
CA THR A 204 -26.83 -11.18 2.63
C THR A 204 -25.98 -9.92 2.54
N LEU A 205 -25.79 -9.20 3.65
CA LEU A 205 -24.97 -7.98 3.67
C LEU A 205 -23.49 -8.30 3.44
N CYS A 206 -22.98 -9.40 4.00
CA CYS A 206 -21.61 -9.84 3.75
C CYS A 206 -21.39 -10.25 2.28
N SER A 207 -22.35 -10.94 1.66
CA SER A 207 -22.27 -11.29 0.24
C SER A 207 -22.29 -10.05 -0.65
N LEU A 208 -23.20 -9.10 -0.39
CA LEU A 208 -23.24 -7.82 -1.10
C LEU A 208 -21.93 -7.05 -0.93
N GLY A 209 -21.40 -6.95 0.29
CA GLY A 209 -20.11 -6.31 0.54
C GLY A 209 -18.95 -6.98 -0.18
N ALA A 210 -18.92 -8.32 -0.22
CA ALA A 210 -17.92 -9.07 -0.95
C ALA A 210 -18.00 -8.83 -2.47
N ILE A 211 -19.21 -8.87 -3.05
CA ILE A 211 -19.45 -8.53 -4.45
C ILE A 211 -19.02 -7.09 -4.75
N SER A 212 -19.44 -6.12 -3.93
CA SER A 212 -19.07 -4.72 -4.07
C SER A 212 -17.56 -4.51 -4.02
N SER A 213 -16.83 -5.21 -3.12
CA SER A 213 -15.37 -5.11 -3.06
C SER A 213 -14.69 -5.59 -4.34
N VAL A 214 -15.14 -6.72 -4.91
CA VAL A 214 -14.59 -7.27 -6.16
C VAL A 214 -14.91 -6.35 -7.33
N VAL A 215 -16.15 -5.88 -7.44
CA VAL A 215 -16.56 -4.96 -8.49
C VAL A 215 -15.76 -3.67 -8.42
N LEU A 216 -15.65 -3.06 -7.24
CA LEU A 216 -14.89 -1.82 -7.04
C LEU A 216 -13.42 -2.00 -7.45
N GLU A 217 -12.80 -3.10 -7.08
CA GLU A 217 -11.40 -3.37 -7.42
C GLU A 217 -11.19 -3.64 -8.91
N LEU A 218 -12.07 -4.42 -9.55
CA LEU A 218 -11.96 -4.72 -10.98
C LEU A 218 -12.31 -3.52 -11.89
N LEU A 219 -13.09 -2.56 -11.39
CA LEU A 219 -13.41 -1.33 -12.12
C LEU A 219 -12.31 -0.26 -12.01
N ALA A 220 -11.18 -0.52 -11.34
CA ALA A 220 -10.07 0.44 -11.25
C ALA A 220 -9.62 1.05 -12.59
N PRO A 221 -9.56 0.31 -13.71
CA PRO A 221 -9.15 0.89 -15.00
C PRO A 221 -10.01 2.06 -15.47
N ILE A 222 -11.27 2.18 -15.00
CA ILE A 222 -12.14 3.32 -15.30
C ILE A 222 -11.54 4.64 -14.79
N ALA A 223 -10.72 4.61 -13.74
CA ALA A 223 -10.07 5.80 -13.21
C ALA A 223 -9.07 6.44 -14.20
N LEU A 224 -8.60 5.69 -15.21
CA LEU A 224 -7.66 6.19 -16.21
C LEU A 224 -8.30 7.19 -17.19
N PHE A 225 -9.63 7.17 -17.36
CA PHE A 225 -10.36 8.13 -18.20
C PHE A 225 -10.41 9.56 -17.60
N GLY A 226 -10.02 9.72 -16.34
CA GLY A 226 -9.97 11.02 -15.67
C GLY A 226 -11.34 11.61 -15.34
N GLY A 227 -11.38 12.94 -15.16
CA GLY A 227 -12.63 13.70 -15.01
C GLY A 227 -13.50 13.29 -13.82
N LEU A 228 -14.81 13.14 -14.06
CA LEU A 228 -15.76 12.72 -13.02
C LEU A 228 -15.59 11.24 -12.66
N MET A 229 -15.29 10.37 -13.64
CA MET A 229 -15.17 8.92 -13.41
C MET A 229 -14.03 8.60 -12.44
N ARG A 230 -12.85 9.22 -12.62
CA ARG A 230 -11.73 9.10 -11.68
C ARG A 230 -12.09 9.57 -10.28
N ARG A 231 -12.74 10.74 -10.17
CA ARG A 231 -13.18 11.31 -8.89
C ARG A 231 -14.11 10.36 -8.15
N MET A 232 -15.15 9.87 -8.83
CA MET A 232 -16.10 8.93 -8.24
C MET A 232 -15.40 7.63 -7.83
N TYR A 233 -14.48 7.11 -8.65
CA TYR A 233 -13.74 5.89 -8.33
C TYR A 233 -12.90 6.05 -7.05
N PHE A 234 -12.07 7.09 -6.98
CA PHE A 234 -11.18 7.29 -5.83
C PHE A 234 -11.90 7.72 -4.56
N VAL A 235 -13.00 8.47 -4.67
CA VAL A 235 -13.88 8.71 -3.51
C VAL A 235 -14.49 7.38 -3.02
N SER A 236 -14.92 6.50 -3.93
CA SER A 236 -15.51 5.22 -3.56
C SER A 236 -14.50 4.29 -2.87
N THR A 237 -13.25 4.23 -3.36
CA THR A 237 -12.17 3.44 -2.75
C THR A 237 -11.69 4.03 -1.41
N ALA A 238 -11.61 5.35 -1.29
CA ALA A 238 -11.36 5.99 0.00
C ALA A 238 -12.43 5.63 1.04
N LEU A 239 -13.71 5.68 0.66
CA LEU A 239 -14.82 5.26 1.53
C LEU A 239 -14.78 3.76 1.86
N PHE A 240 -14.41 2.92 0.89
CA PHE A 240 -14.19 1.49 1.11
C PHE A 240 -13.11 1.23 2.16
N HIS A 241 -11.97 1.90 2.07
CA HIS A 241 -10.87 1.79 3.04
C HIS A 241 -11.25 2.32 4.43
N LEU A 242 -11.98 3.44 4.50
CA LEU A 242 -12.54 3.94 5.75
C LEU A 242 -13.55 2.95 6.36
N GLY A 243 -14.36 2.30 5.52
CA GLY A 243 -15.26 1.23 5.91
C GLY A 243 -14.52 0.03 6.50
N ILE A 244 -13.43 -0.42 5.85
CA ILE A 244 -12.57 -1.48 6.39
C ILE A 244 -12.00 -1.06 7.76
N TYR A 245 -11.51 0.17 7.92
CA TYR A 245 -11.03 0.65 9.21
C TYR A 245 -12.14 0.63 10.28
N ALA A 246 -13.32 1.17 9.96
CA ALA A 246 -14.45 1.23 10.89
C ALA A 246 -14.97 -0.15 11.31
N LEU A 247 -14.94 -1.14 10.40
CA LEU A 247 -15.49 -2.47 10.61
C LEU A 247 -14.46 -3.46 11.15
N MET A 248 -13.24 -3.44 10.62
CA MET A 248 -12.18 -4.43 10.86
C MET A 248 -11.03 -3.89 11.70
N GLY A 249 -10.97 -2.57 11.94
CA GLY A 249 -9.90 -1.94 12.71
C GLY A 249 -8.55 -1.91 11.99
N ILE A 250 -8.51 -2.12 10.67
CA ILE A 250 -7.28 -2.12 9.87
C ILE A 250 -7.08 -0.72 9.26
N PRO A 251 -6.03 0.02 9.66
CA PRO A 251 -5.83 1.39 9.19
C PRO A 251 -5.21 1.42 7.80
N PHE A 252 -6.00 1.83 6.80
CA PHE A 252 -5.53 2.09 5.43
C PHE A 252 -5.34 3.59 5.16
N LEU A 253 -4.85 4.35 6.14
CA LEU A 253 -4.78 5.81 6.05
C LEU A 253 -3.93 6.29 4.87
N THR A 254 -2.81 5.63 4.59
CA THR A 254 -1.95 5.96 3.44
C THR A 254 -2.68 5.80 2.11
N TRP A 255 -3.56 4.80 1.99
CA TRP A 255 -4.39 4.59 0.80
C TRP A 255 -5.46 5.65 0.68
N VAL A 256 -6.17 5.97 1.78
CA VAL A 256 -7.19 7.03 1.79
C VAL A 256 -6.60 8.37 1.35
N LEU A 257 -5.40 8.71 1.82
CA LEU A 257 -4.70 9.94 1.42
C LEU A 257 -4.31 9.90 -0.06
N LEU A 258 -3.81 8.76 -0.55
CA LEU A 258 -3.44 8.60 -1.95
C LEU A 258 -4.66 8.68 -2.88
N ASP A 259 -5.77 8.03 -2.51
CA ASP A 259 -7.04 8.10 -3.22
C ASP A 259 -7.54 9.55 -3.26
N ALA A 260 -7.48 10.28 -2.14
CA ALA A 260 -7.88 11.69 -2.09
C ALA A 260 -7.02 12.56 -3.04
N VAL A 261 -5.71 12.37 -3.06
CA VAL A 261 -4.80 13.07 -3.98
C VAL A 261 -5.15 12.75 -5.44
N LEU A 262 -5.38 11.48 -5.78
CA LEU A 262 -5.70 11.07 -7.14
C LEU A 262 -7.12 11.48 -7.58
N ALA A 263 -8.06 11.62 -6.65
CA ALA A 263 -9.37 12.20 -6.91
C ALA A 263 -9.25 13.68 -7.28
N LEU A 264 -8.42 14.44 -6.58
CA LEU A 264 -8.23 15.88 -6.81
C LEU A 264 -7.30 16.19 -8.00
N TYR A 265 -6.51 15.22 -8.44
CA TYR A 265 -5.62 15.39 -9.58
C TYR A 265 -6.41 15.75 -10.86
N PRO A 266 -6.11 16.88 -11.53
CA PRO A 266 -6.88 17.32 -12.70
C PRO A 266 -6.40 16.71 -14.02
N GLY A 267 -5.13 16.31 -14.14
CA GLY A 267 -4.51 15.89 -15.41
C GLY A 267 -5.18 14.66 -16.02
N ARG A 268 -5.20 14.55 -17.35
CA ARG A 268 -5.73 13.36 -18.05
C ARG A 268 -4.56 12.60 -18.64
N LEU A 269 -4.60 11.26 -18.59
CA LEU A 269 -3.55 10.43 -19.18
C LEU A 269 -3.46 10.57 -20.70
N LEU A 270 -4.56 10.99 -21.35
CA LEU A 270 -4.72 10.95 -22.81
C LEU A 270 -4.73 12.33 -23.49
N GLU A 271 -4.64 13.44 -22.75
CA GLU A 271 -4.81 14.80 -23.34
C GLU A 271 -3.57 15.70 -23.22
N ASP A 272 -2.56 15.31 -22.44
CA ASP A 272 -1.43 16.20 -22.09
C ASP A 272 -0.09 15.81 -22.78
N SER A 273 -0.12 15.02 -23.86
CA SER A 273 1.04 14.69 -24.72
C SER A 273 0.96 15.38 -26.08
#